data_AF-A0A914N9C7-F1
#
_entry.id   AF-A0A914N9C7-F1
#
_cell.length_a   1.000
_cell.length_b   1.000
_cell.length_c   1.000
_cell.angle_alpha   90.00
_cell.angle_beta   90.00
_cell.angle_gamma   90.00
#
_symmetry.space_group_name_H-M   'P 1'
#
loop_
_entity.id
_entity.type
_entity.pdbx_description
1 polymer ?
#
loop_
_entity_poly.entity_id
_entity_poly.type
_entity_poly.pdbx_seq_one_letter_code
_entity_poly.pdbx_strand_id
1 'polypeptide(L)'
;VKFPSHFSNELKDLLKNLLQVDLIKRFGNLKNGVADIKNHKWFGSVDWISIYQRKVQPPSFASTCSAKTANQTKIRGGGRLFEALYPKITGPADTRHFSEPVDESLSKLIIREEDIHAEKFADF
;
A
#
# COMPACT_ATOMS: atom_id res chain seq x y z
N VAL A 1 11.62 -4.25 -20.93
CA VAL A 1 11.13 -4.64 -19.59
C VAL A 1 10.73 -6.11 -19.62
N LYS A 2 11.25 -6.95 -18.72
CA LYS A 2 10.85 -8.36 -18.60
C LYS A 2 9.60 -8.42 -17.71
N PHE A 3 8.55 -9.12 -18.16
CA PHE A 3 7.32 -9.29 -17.40
C PHE A 3 7.10 -10.77 -17.06
N PRO A 4 6.52 -11.08 -15.88
CA PRO A 4 6.12 -12.44 -15.55
C PRO A 4 5.09 -13.00 -16.55
N SER A 5 5.06 -14.32 -16.71
CA SER A 5 4.16 -15.01 -17.65
C SER A 5 2.68 -14.85 -17.29
N HIS A 6 2.35 -14.80 -16.00
CA HIS A 6 0.99 -14.70 -15.48
C HIS A 6 0.35 -13.31 -15.63
N PHE A 7 1.08 -12.31 -16.14
CA PHE A 7 0.52 -10.98 -16.35
C PHE A 7 -0.33 -10.95 -17.63
N SER A 8 -1.53 -10.36 -17.54
CA SER A 8 -2.38 -10.11 -18.71
C SER A 8 -1.70 -9.13 -19.67
N ASN A 9 -2.05 -9.21 -20.96
CA ASN A 9 -1.46 -8.34 -21.97
C ASN A 9 -1.81 -6.86 -21.73
N GLU A 10 -3.02 -6.58 -21.24
CA GLU A 10 -3.46 -5.24 -20.86
C GLU A 10 -2.62 -4.70 -19.70
N LEU A 11 -2.34 -5.51 -18.69
CA LEU A 11 -1.49 -5.09 -17.58
C LEU A 11 -0.06 -4.79 -18.06
N LYS A 12 0.49 -5.64 -18.95
CA LYS A 12 1.82 -5.42 -19.53
C LYS A 12 1.86 -4.11 -20.32
N ASP A 13 0.82 -3.78 -21.07
CA ASP A 13 0.74 -2.53 -21.84
C ASP A 13 0.69 -1.31 -20.92
N LEU A 14 -0.18 -1.35 -19.90
CA LEU A 14 -0.26 -0.31 -18.88
C LEU A 14 1.12 -0.05 -18.24
N LEU A 15 1.80 -1.12 -17.79
CA LEU A 15 3.09 -1.03 -17.14
C LEU A 15 4.19 -0.48 -18.05
N LYS A 16 4.18 -0.80 -19.34
CA LYS A 16 5.13 -0.22 -20.31
C LYS A 16 4.94 1.29 -20.41
N ASN A 17 3.71 1.76 -20.52
CA ASN A 17 3.39 3.17 -20.67
C ASN A 17 3.59 3.99 -19.38
N LEU A 18 3.45 3.36 -18.21
CA LEU A 18 3.81 3.96 -16.92
C LEU A 18 5.32 3.97 -16.65
N LEU A 19 6.01 2.86 -16.91
CA LEU A 19 7.46 2.70 -16.69
C LEU A 19 8.27 3.11 -17.92
N GLN A 20 7.86 4.20 -18.56
CA GLN A 20 8.54 4.74 -19.72
C GLN A 20 9.77 5.56 -19.29
N VAL A 21 10.92 5.31 -19.94
CA VAL A 21 12.17 6.07 -19.70
C VAL A 21 12.00 7.53 -20.11
N ASP A 22 11.43 7.77 -21.30
CA ASP A 22 11.08 9.11 -21.79
C ASP A 22 9.90 9.69 -20.99
N LEU A 23 10.14 10.74 -20.21
CA LEU A 23 9.12 11.42 -19.39
C LEU A 23 7.96 12.01 -20.23
N ILE A 24 8.26 12.51 -21.43
CA ILE A 24 7.29 13.19 -22.30
C ILE A 24 6.23 12.22 -22.84
N LYS A 25 6.58 10.93 -22.95
CA LYS A 25 5.69 9.87 -23.46
C LYS A 25 5.05 9.05 -22.33
N ARG A 26 5.39 9.36 -21.07
CA ARG A 26 4.90 8.62 -19.90
C ARG A 26 3.44 8.95 -19.64
N PHE A 27 2.62 7.93 -19.42
CA PHE A 27 1.23 8.10 -18.98
C PHE A 27 1.17 8.95 -17.71
N GLY A 28 0.23 9.90 -17.68
CA GLY A 28 0.15 10.93 -16.64
C GLY A 28 0.82 12.24 -17.00
N ASN A 29 1.75 12.27 -17.97
CA ASN A 29 2.44 13.48 -18.42
C ASN A 29 2.10 13.91 -19.87
N LEU A 30 1.26 13.15 -20.56
CA LEU A 30 0.73 13.53 -21.88
C LEU A 30 -0.35 14.61 -21.76
N LYS A 31 -0.84 15.11 -22.90
CA LYS A 31 -1.88 16.15 -22.98
C LYS A 31 -3.16 15.81 -22.21
N ASN A 32 -3.52 14.52 -22.14
CA ASN A 32 -4.70 14.05 -21.42
C ASN A 32 -4.41 13.73 -19.94
N GLY A 33 -3.14 13.85 -19.51
CA GLY A 33 -2.70 13.63 -18.13
C GLY A 33 -3.17 12.30 -17.56
N VAL A 34 -3.95 12.37 -16.48
CA VAL A 34 -4.49 11.19 -15.77
C VAL A 34 -5.59 10.46 -16.55
N ALA A 35 -6.22 11.10 -17.53
CA ALA A 35 -7.29 10.47 -18.29
C ALA A 35 -6.78 9.28 -19.13
N ASP A 36 -5.54 9.32 -19.61
CA ASP A 36 -4.91 8.19 -20.32
C ASP A 36 -4.76 6.94 -19.42
N ILE A 37 -4.53 7.16 -18.12
CA ILE A 37 -4.46 6.08 -17.14
C ILE A 37 -5.86 5.52 -16.88
N LYS A 38 -6.84 6.41 -16.63
CA LYS A 38 -8.22 6.01 -16.31
C LYS A 38 -8.93 5.30 -17.46
N ASN A 39 -8.65 5.71 -18.69
CA ASN A 39 -9.26 5.16 -19.91
C ASN A 39 -8.54 3.92 -20.45
N HIS A 40 -7.47 3.49 -19.79
CA HIS A 40 -6.73 2.30 -20.22
C HIS A 40 -7.56 1.03 -20.03
N LYS A 41 -7.45 0.07 -20.97
CA LYS A 41 -8.24 -1.18 -20.99
C LYS A 41 -8.20 -1.98 -19.69
N TRP A 42 -7.04 -1.97 -19.03
CA TRP A 42 -6.85 -2.61 -17.73
C TRP A 42 -7.81 -2.10 -16.64
N PHE A 43 -8.22 -0.84 -16.72
CA PHE A 43 -9.21 -0.22 -15.82
C PHE A 43 -10.63 -0.20 -16.41
N GLY A 44 -10.90 -0.92 -17.51
CA GLY A 44 -12.20 -0.87 -18.20
C GLY A 44 -13.38 -1.34 -17.35
N SER A 45 -13.14 -2.22 -16.37
CA SER A 45 -14.16 -2.68 -15.41
C SER A 45 -14.32 -1.77 -14.18
N VAL A 46 -13.50 -0.72 -14.06
CA VAL A 46 -13.42 0.12 -12.88
C VAL A 46 -14.33 1.33 -13.02
N ASP A 47 -15.37 1.39 -12.18
CA ASP A 47 -16.15 2.61 -12.01
C ASP A 47 -15.48 3.55 -10.99
N TRP A 48 -14.81 4.56 -11.53
CA TRP A 48 -14.11 5.59 -10.76
C TRP A 48 -15.02 6.38 -9.81
N ILE A 49 -16.30 6.58 -10.18
CA ILE A 49 -17.25 7.35 -9.35
C ILE A 49 -17.64 6.53 -8.13
N SER A 50 -17.92 5.24 -8.30
CA SER A 50 -18.24 4.33 -7.20
C SER A 50 -17.07 4.14 -6.23
N ILE A 51 -15.84 4.13 -6.73
CA ILE A 51 -14.63 4.09 -5.89
C ILE A 51 -14.50 5.38 -5.07
N TYR A 52 -14.69 6.55 -5.71
CA TYR A 52 -14.62 7.84 -5.03
C TYR A 52 -15.66 7.94 -3.90
N GLN A 53 -16.87 7.43 -4.15
CA GLN A 53 -17.96 7.39 -3.16
C GLN A 53 -17.80 6.27 -2.11
N ARG A 54 -16.71 5.49 -2.15
CA ARG A 54 -16.46 4.34 -1.25
C ARG A 54 -17.58 3.30 -1.26
N LYS A 55 -18.30 3.18 -2.40
CA LYS A 55 -19.40 2.22 -2.58
C LYS A 55 -18.91 0.83 -2.99
N VAL A 56 -17.70 0.75 -3.56
CA VAL A 56 -17.09 -0.52 -3.95
C VAL A 56 -16.60 -1.27 -2.72
N GLN A 57 -16.98 -2.54 -2.60
CA GLN A 57 -16.48 -3.42 -1.54
C GLN A 57 -14.99 -3.71 -1.78
N PRO A 58 -14.10 -3.36 -0.84
CA PRO A 58 -12.67 -3.57 -1.01
C PRO A 58 -12.33 -5.08 -1.00
N PRO A 59 -11.34 -5.52 -1.78
CA PRO A 59 -10.92 -6.93 -1.81
C PRO A 59 -10.24 -7.37 -0.51
N SER A 60 -9.59 -6.46 0.23
CA SER A 60 -8.98 -6.75 1.51
C SER A 60 -9.11 -5.58 2.49
N PHE A 61 -10.01 -5.71 3.46
CA PHE A 61 -9.80 -5.56 4.91
C PHE A 61 -11.16 -5.86 5.56
N ALA A 62 -11.20 -6.96 6.34
CA ALA A 62 -12.23 -7.34 7.31
C ALA A 62 -13.71 -7.05 6.95
N SER A 63 -14.39 -8.02 6.33
CA SER A 63 -15.85 -8.04 6.17
C SER A 63 -16.65 -8.23 7.48
N THR A 64 -16.27 -7.61 8.61
CA THR A 64 -16.93 -7.88 9.91
C THR A 64 -17.24 -6.69 10.81
N CYS A 65 -16.92 -5.43 10.49
CA CYS A 65 -17.43 -4.31 11.28
C CYS A 65 -18.70 -3.65 10.70
N SER A 66 -19.08 -3.94 9.45
CA SER A 66 -20.43 -3.63 8.99
C SER A 66 -21.37 -4.71 9.56
N ALA A 67 -22.20 -4.32 10.53
CA ALA A 67 -23.32 -5.11 11.02
C ALA A 67 -24.06 -5.73 9.82
N LYS A 68 -23.86 -7.02 9.61
CA LYS A 68 -24.61 -7.78 8.62
C LYS A 68 -25.97 -8.06 9.26
N THR A 69 -27.00 -7.37 8.79
CA THR A 69 -28.38 -7.83 8.91
C THR A 69 -28.37 -9.33 8.56
N ALA A 70 -28.81 -10.14 9.52
CA ALA A 70 -29.06 -11.56 9.30
C ALA A 70 -29.83 -11.71 7.99
N ASN A 71 -29.51 -12.73 7.18
CA ASN A 71 -30.10 -13.07 5.87
C ASN A 71 -29.19 -12.80 4.65
N GLN A 72 -27.92 -13.18 4.70
CA GLN A 72 -27.25 -13.54 3.44
C GLN A 72 -26.37 -14.78 3.61
N THR A 73 -26.67 -15.76 2.76
CA THR A 73 -26.12 -17.11 2.77
C THR A 73 -24.60 -17.10 2.68
N LYS A 74 -24.02 -17.85 3.62
CA LYS A 74 -22.60 -18.12 3.78
C LYS A 74 -22.06 -18.84 2.53
N ILE A 75 -21.61 -18.08 1.52
CA ILE A 75 -20.74 -18.65 0.50
C ILE A 75 -19.38 -18.91 1.16
N ARG A 76 -19.19 -20.18 1.53
CA ARG A 76 -17.93 -20.75 2.00
C ARG A 76 -17.00 -20.89 0.81
N GLY A 77 -15.87 -20.18 0.83
CA GLY A 77 -14.75 -20.44 -0.09
C GLY A 77 -14.01 -19.18 -0.48
N GLY A 78 -13.02 -18.77 0.31
CA GLY A 78 -12.15 -17.63 -0.01
C GLY A 78 -10.84 -17.66 0.76
N GLY A 79 -9.86 -18.41 0.24
CA GLY A 79 -8.41 -18.22 0.43
C GLY A 79 -7.84 -18.13 1.85
N ARG A 80 -7.46 -19.28 2.44
CA ARG A 80 -6.64 -19.36 3.68
C ARG A 80 -5.28 -18.64 3.56
N LEU A 81 -4.78 -18.44 2.34
CA LEU A 81 -3.48 -17.82 2.07
C LEU A 81 -3.47 -16.30 2.34
N PHE A 82 -4.58 -15.62 2.08
CA PHE A 82 -4.65 -14.16 2.25
C PHE A 82 -4.79 -13.77 3.73
N GLU A 83 -5.45 -14.62 4.52
CA GLU A 83 -5.62 -14.44 5.97
C GLU A 83 -4.33 -14.70 6.78
N ALA A 84 -3.44 -15.53 6.26
CA ALA A 84 -2.13 -15.80 6.89
C ALA A 84 -1.12 -14.66 6.66
N LEU A 85 -1.22 -13.93 5.54
CA LEU A 85 -0.30 -12.86 5.18
C LEU A 85 -0.71 -11.49 5.76
N TYR A 86 -1.98 -11.32 6.10
CA TYR A 86 -2.52 -10.07 6.66
C TYR A 86 -3.41 -10.36 7.88
N PRO A 87 -2.89 -10.20 9.11
CA PRO A 87 -3.67 -10.44 10.31
C PRO A 87 -4.88 -9.50 10.34
N LYS A 88 -6.05 -10.06 10.68
CA LYS A 88 -7.29 -9.30 10.82
C LYS A 88 -7.15 -8.31 11.98
N ILE A 89 -7.36 -7.03 11.69
CA ILE A 89 -7.48 -5.96 12.68
C ILE A 89 -8.73 -6.23 13.51
N THR A 90 -8.56 -6.45 14.82
CA THR A 90 -9.67 -6.73 15.74
C THR A 90 -10.33 -5.46 16.29
N GLY A 91 -9.68 -4.31 16.15
CA GLY A 91 -10.20 -3.01 16.58
C GLY A 91 -9.24 -1.86 16.30
N PRO A 92 -9.64 -0.61 16.61
CA PRO A 92 -8.82 0.58 16.35
C PRO A 92 -7.53 0.64 17.19
N ALA A 93 -7.46 -0.14 18.28
CA ALA A 93 -6.27 -0.26 19.12
C ALA A 93 -5.35 -1.43 18.73
N ASP A 94 -5.70 -2.23 17.71
CA ASP A 94 -4.91 -3.40 17.31
C ASP A 94 -3.65 -2.94 16.55
N THR A 95 -2.51 -2.92 17.23
CA THR A 95 -1.23 -2.47 16.68
C THR A 95 -0.41 -3.59 16.03
N ARG A 96 -0.88 -4.85 16.09
CA ARG A 96 -0.13 -6.02 15.62
C ARG A 96 0.13 -6.06 14.11
N HIS A 97 -0.56 -5.23 13.35
CA HIS A 97 -0.32 -5.08 11.91
C HIS A 97 0.84 -4.12 11.61
N PHE A 98 1.26 -3.29 12.57
CA PHE A 98 2.41 -2.40 12.43
C PHE A 98 3.69 -3.16 12.79
N SER A 99 4.79 -2.84 12.13
CA SER A 99 6.11 -3.25 12.60
C SER A 99 6.38 -2.56 13.92
N GLU A 100 6.65 -3.31 14.97
CA GLU A 100 7.09 -2.74 16.24
C GLU A 100 8.38 -1.94 15.99
N PRO A 101 8.49 -0.69 16.49
CA PRO A 101 9.76 0.00 16.48
C PRO A 101 10.76 -0.84 17.29
N VAL A 102 11.95 -1.06 16.74
CA VAL A 102 13.07 -1.57 17.55
C VAL A 102 13.31 -0.52 18.61
N ASP A 103 13.06 -0.88 19.87
CA ASP A 103 13.30 -0.01 21.01
C ASP A 103 14.83 0.07 21.22
N GLU A 104 15.52 0.77 20.32
CA GLU A 104 16.86 1.27 20.61
C GLU A 104 16.67 2.28 21.73
N SER A 105 16.85 1.79 22.96
CA SER A 105 16.80 2.57 24.18
C SER A 105 17.44 3.94 23.93
N LEU A 106 16.65 5.00 24.01
CA LEU A 106 17.11 6.38 23.81
C LEU A 106 18.31 6.72 24.72
N SER A 107 18.54 5.93 25.77
CA SER A 107 19.75 5.93 26.60
C SER A 107 21.08 5.76 25.84
N LYS A 108 21.06 5.24 24.61
CA LYS A 108 22.24 5.10 23.75
C LYS A 108 22.61 6.39 23.00
N LEU A 109 21.66 7.34 22.92
CA LEU A 109 21.83 8.66 22.30
C LEU A 109 21.83 9.81 23.32
N ILE A 110 21.59 9.52 24.61
CA ILE A 110 21.80 10.51 25.67
C ILE A 110 23.31 10.58 25.91
N ILE A 111 23.92 11.69 25.49
CA ILE A 111 25.25 12.09 25.94
C ILE A 111 25.21 12.06 27.47
N ARG A 112 25.96 11.16 28.11
CA ARG A 112 26.03 11.15 29.57
C ARG A 112 26.70 12.46 29.99
N GLU A 113 26.33 13.02 31.14
CA GLU A 113 27.01 14.23 31.68
C GLU A 113 28.54 14.04 31.76
N GLU A 114 29.00 12.79 31.85
CA GLU A 114 30.39 12.36 31.87
C GLU A 114 31.08 12.42 30.48
N ASP A 115 30.32 12.45 29.38
CA ASP A 115 30.84 12.44 28.01
C ASP A 115 31.09 13.85 27.44
N ILE A 116 30.85 14.90 28.23
CA ILE A 116 31.11 16.30 27.86
C ILE A 116 32.58 16.63 28.11
N HIS A 117 33.47 16.08 27.28
CA HIS A 117 34.91 16.37 27.32
C HIS A 117 35.34 17.34 26.22
N ALA A 118 34.47 18.27 25.82
CA ALA A 118 34.75 19.26 24.77
C ALA A 118 36.07 20.03 25.03
N GLU A 119 36.43 20.23 26.30
CA GLU A 119 37.67 20.92 26.69
C GLU A 119 38.96 20.13 26.39
N LYS A 120 38.90 18.80 26.22
CA LYS A 120 40.07 17.98 25.86
C LYS A 120 40.50 18.13 24.39
N PHE A 121 39.71 18.82 23.56
CA PHE A 121 39.97 19.04 22.14
C PHE A 121 40.36 20.49 21.81
N ALA A 122 40.51 21.36 22.82
CA ALA A 122 40.86 22.77 22.60
C ALA A 122 42.33 22.98 22.18
N ASP A 123 43.18 21.97 22.41
CA ASP A 123 44.64 22.06 22.21
C ASP A 123 45.15 21.28 20.97
N PHE A 124 44.26 20.86 20.05
CA PHE A 124 44.62 20.21 18.78
C PHE A 124 44.38 21.11 17.56
#